data_AF-A0A949U4M6-F1
#
_entry.id   AF-A0A949U4M6-F1
#
_cell.length_a   1.000
_cell.length_b   1.000
_cell.length_c   1.000
_cell.angle_alpha   90.00
_cell.angle_beta   90.00
_cell.angle_gamma   90.00
#
_symmetry.space_group_name_H-M   'P 1'
#
loop_
_entity.id
_entity.type
_entity.pdbx_description
1 polymer ?
#
loop_
_entity_poly.entity_id
_entity_poly.type
_entity_poly.pdbx_seq_one_letter_code
_entity_poly.pdbx_strand_id
1 'polypeptide(L)'
;MKAGLIALVAANLVTSFACTKPPQTASGPSPETAEARLSQIPAADPQKYSRLRDMKGWHNPYLLLKPDGFWLLDVNNNEERPLKPDQVLSALAALPDSAWPYGRVVAVQEIVGGNSDADHISLRKNRAILAGTLGGAKVLISWVPTS
;
A
#
# COMPACT_ATOMS: atom_id res chain seq x y z
N MET A 1 15.69 55.52 -45.12
CA MET A 1 15.33 55.03 -43.77
C MET A 1 14.85 53.59 -43.89
N LYS A 2 15.29 52.74 -42.95
CA LYS A 2 14.98 51.31 -42.73
C LYS A 2 15.70 50.29 -43.61
N ALA A 3 16.71 49.70 -42.95
CA ALA A 3 17.42 48.48 -43.26
C ALA A 3 16.55 47.22 -43.09
N GLY A 4 17.01 46.09 -43.61
CA GLY A 4 16.39 44.78 -43.33
C GLY A 4 17.09 43.60 -44.01
N LEU A 5 18.22 43.19 -43.44
CA LEU A 5 18.98 41.96 -43.70
C LEU A 5 18.12 40.71 -43.40
N ILE A 6 18.07 39.71 -44.28
CA ILE A 6 17.65 38.35 -43.92
C ILE A 6 18.65 37.37 -44.55
N ALA A 7 19.65 36.99 -43.76
CA ALA A 7 20.53 35.86 -44.05
C ALA A 7 19.96 34.59 -43.40
N LEU A 8 20.01 33.51 -44.18
CA LEU A 8 19.49 32.17 -43.92
C LEU A 8 19.94 31.63 -42.55
N VAL A 9 19.00 31.23 -41.70
CA VAL A 9 19.29 30.48 -40.47
C VAL A 9 19.32 29.00 -40.80
N ALA A 10 20.49 28.37 -40.61
CA ALA A 10 20.62 26.93 -40.53
C ALA A 10 20.16 26.47 -39.14
N ALA A 11 19.21 25.54 -39.08
CA ALA A 11 18.83 24.88 -37.84
C ALA A 11 18.86 23.35 -38.04
N ASN A 12 19.83 22.73 -37.38
CA ASN A 12 20.07 21.30 -37.32
C ASN A 12 18.89 20.59 -36.65
N LEU A 13 18.42 19.50 -37.26
CA LEU A 13 17.46 18.57 -36.66
C LEU A 13 18.18 17.80 -35.52
N VAL A 14 17.83 18.09 -34.28
CA VAL A 14 18.15 17.24 -33.13
C VAL A 14 16.84 16.65 -32.62
N THR A 15 16.47 15.48 -33.11
CA THR A 15 15.36 14.70 -32.56
C THR A 15 15.84 13.95 -31.32
N SER A 16 15.80 14.63 -30.18
CA SER A 16 15.95 13.98 -28.88
C SER A 16 14.63 13.28 -28.53
N PHE A 17 14.58 11.95 -28.65
CA PHE A 17 13.60 11.15 -27.93
C PHE A 17 13.95 11.16 -26.45
N ALA A 18 13.64 12.27 -25.78
CA ALA A 18 13.61 12.30 -24.32
C ALA A 18 12.43 11.42 -23.89
N CYS A 19 12.73 10.19 -23.45
CA CYS A 19 11.83 9.40 -22.63
C CYS A 19 11.42 10.24 -21.42
N THR A 20 10.33 10.98 -21.55
CA THR A 20 9.74 11.73 -20.45
C THR A 20 9.07 10.71 -19.56
N LYS A 21 9.83 10.18 -18.60
CA LYS A 21 9.27 9.43 -17.47
C LYS A 21 8.25 10.37 -16.80
N PRO A 22 6.96 9.99 -16.70
CA PRO A 22 5.96 10.86 -16.10
C PRO A 22 6.40 11.24 -14.67
N PRO A 23 6.10 12.47 -14.22
CA PRO A 23 6.39 12.88 -12.88
C PRO A 23 5.59 11.99 -11.93
N GLN A 24 6.32 11.16 -11.19
CA GLN A 24 5.78 10.21 -10.22
C GLN A 24 5.25 11.02 -9.03
N THR A 25 4.07 11.60 -9.21
CA THR A 25 3.38 12.42 -8.22
C THR A 25 2.47 11.49 -7.41
N ALA A 26 3.10 10.63 -6.61
CA ALA A 26 2.49 9.93 -5.50
C ALA A 26 3.61 9.79 -4.47
N SER A 27 3.55 10.58 -3.40
CA SER A 27 4.64 10.81 -2.45
C SER A 27 4.95 9.63 -1.52
N GLY A 28 4.85 8.39 -2.02
CA GLY A 28 5.24 7.17 -1.33
C GLY A 28 6.37 6.46 -2.08
N PRO A 29 7.12 5.57 -1.40
CA PRO A 29 8.10 4.71 -2.06
C PRO A 29 7.42 3.92 -3.19
N SER A 30 8.12 3.75 -4.31
CA SER A 30 7.72 2.81 -5.37
C SER A 30 7.44 1.43 -4.77
N PRO A 31 6.53 0.61 -5.32
CA PRO A 31 6.26 -0.74 -4.81
C PRO A 31 7.53 -1.57 -4.55
N GLU A 32 8.52 -1.50 -5.45
CA GLU A 32 9.82 -2.18 -5.28
C GLU A 32 10.59 -1.67 -4.05
N THR A 33 10.59 -0.35 -3.83
CA THR A 33 11.22 0.26 -2.65
C THR A 33 10.48 -0.10 -1.37
N ALA A 34 9.14 -0.19 -1.43
CA ALA A 34 8.33 -0.60 -0.30
C ALA A 34 8.60 -2.07 0.08
N GLU A 35 8.66 -2.97 -0.91
CA GLU A 35 9.02 -4.38 -0.70
C GLU A 35 10.43 -4.54 -0.12
N ALA A 36 11.41 -3.79 -0.64
CA ALA A 36 12.77 -3.79 -0.11
C ALA A 36 12.82 -3.33 1.36
N ARG A 37 12.07 -2.27 1.70
CA ARG A 37 11.96 -1.77 3.07
C ARG A 37 11.28 -2.78 3.99
N LEU A 38 10.16 -3.37 3.55
CA LEU A 38 9.47 -4.40 4.32
C LEU A 38 10.40 -5.60 4.56
N SER A 39 11.20 -5.99 3.58
CA SER A 39 12.15 -7.11 3.68
C SER A 39 13.19 -6.95 4.80
N GLN A 40 13.44 -5.74 5.29
CA GLN A 40 14.32 -5.45 6.43
C GLN A 40 13.66 -5.70 7.79
N ILE A 41 12.34 -5.70 7.88
CA ILE A 41 11.60 -6.05 9.09
C ILE A 41 11.78 -7.55 9.34
N PRO A 42 12.05 -8.02 10.57
CA PRO A 42 12.17 -9.44 10.86
C PRO A 42 10.97 -10.26 10.38
N ALA A 43 11.19 -11.52 10.04
CA ALA A 43 10.09 -12.45 9.76
C ALA A 43 9.09 -12.46 10.93
N ALA A 44 7.82 -12.70 10.63
CA ALA A 44 6.79 -12.81 11.65
C ALA A 44 7.16 -13.87 12.69
N ASP A 45 6.91 -13.57 13.96
CA ASP A 45 7.12 -14.50 15.08
C ASP A 45 5.77 -14.88 15.70
N PRO A 46 5.19 -16.04 15.30
CA PRO A 46 3.91 -16.51 15.81
C PRO A 46 3.86 -16.67 17.32
N GLN A 47 4.99 -16.85 18.02
CA GLN A 47 4.98 -17.00 19.47
C GLN A 47 4.51 -15.72 20.19
N LYS A 48 4.68 -14.55 19.54
CA LYS A 48 4.29 -13.26 20.09
C LYS A 48 2.80 -12.94 20.00
N TYR A 49 2.08 -13.52 19.03
CA TYR A 49 0.69 -13.15 18.75
C TYR A 49 -0.30 -14.32 18.67
N SER A 50 0.15 -15.57 18.55
CA SER A 50 -0.73 -16.74 18.43
C SER A 50 -1.67 -16.97 19.63
N ARG A 51 -1.34 -16.42 20.80
CA ARG A 51 -2.15 -16.52 22.02
C ARG A 51 -3.22 -15.44 22.12
N LEU A 52 -3.18 -14.42 21.26
CA LEU A 52 -4.17 -13.36 21.23
C LEU A 52 -5.49 -13.94 20.70
N ARG A 53 -6.46 -14.13 21.60
CA ARG A 53 -7.81 -14.61 21.25
C ARG A 53 -8.72 -13.48 20.82
N ASP A 54 -8.50 -12.28 21.38
CA ASP A 54 -9.10 -11.04 20.93
C ASP A 54 -7.99 -10.12 20.41
N MET A 55 -8.33 -9.26 19.45
CA MET A 55 -7.36 -8.34 18.85
C MET A 55 -7.07 -7.11 19.71
N LYS A 56 -7.52 -7.09 20.97
CA LYS A 56 -7.28 -5.97 21.90
C LYS A 56 -5.81 -5.82 22.25
N GLY A 57 -5.05 -6.91 22.23
CA GLY A 57 -3.60 -6.92 22.45
C GLY A 57 -2.77 -6.81 21.17
N TRP A 58 -3.36 -6.54 20.01
CA TRP A 58 -2.63 -6.47 18.75
C TRP A 58 -1.87 -5.14 18.62
N HIS A 59 -0.55 -5.22 18.40
CA HIS A 59 0.32 -4.03 18.28
C HIS A 59 0.98 -3.85 16.92
N ASN A 60 0.85 -4.82 16.02
CA ASN A 60 1.32 -4.70 14.64
C ASN A 60 0.33 -3.87 13.81
N PRO A 61 0.64 -3.54 12.54
CA PRO A 61 -0.29 -2.77 11.71
C PRO A 61 -1.60 -3.53 11.50
N TYR A 62 -2.69 -2.77 11.37
CA TYR A 62 -4.05 -3.30 11.29
C TYR A 62 -4.72 -2.74 10.04
N LEU A 63 -5.19 -3.63 9.18
CA LEU A 63 -5.93 -3.29 7.97
C LEU A 63 -7.40 -3.64 8.11
N LEU A 64 -8.27 -2.76 7.60
CA LEU A 64 -9.68 -3.03 7.44
C LEU A 64 -9.94 -3.29 5.96
N LEU A 65 -10.60 -4.40 5.68
CA LEU A 65 -11.03 -4.80 4.36
C LEU A 65 -12.54 -4.58 4.26
N LYS A 66 -12.98 -3.66 3.40
CA LYS A 66 -14.39 -3.36 3.20
C LYS A 66 -14.78 -3.63 1.74
N PRO A 67 -16.08 -3.68 1.39
CA PRO A 67 -16.52 -3.85 0.00
C PRO A 67 -15.94 -2.78 -0.95
N ASP A 68 -15.80 -1.55 -0.46
CA ASP A 68 -15.34 -0.39 -1.22
C ASP A 68 -13.81 -0.19 -1.22
N GLY A 69 -13.04 -1.00 -0.47
CA GLY A 69 -11.57 -0.96 -0.56
C GLY A 69 -10.80 -1.42 0.67
N PHE A 70 -9.69 -0.72 0.96
CA PHE A 70 -8.74 -1.02 2.02
C PHE A 70 -8.52 0.20 2.90
N TRP A 71 -8.38 0.00 4.20
CA TRP A 71 -8.00 1.05 5.14
C TRP A 71 -6.86 0.57 6.04
N LEU A 72 -5.95 1.49 6.36
CA LEU A 72 -5.00 1.33 7.45
C LEU A 72 -5.57 2.01 8.70
N LEU A 73 -5.73 1.24 9.78
CA LEU A 73 -6.18 1.74 11.06
C LEU A 73 -4.99 2.24 11.87
N ASP A 74 -5.01 3.51 12.26
CA ASP A 74 -4.16 4.02 13.32
C ASP A 74 -4.88 3.78 14.66
N VAL A 75 -4.37 2.80 15.41
CA VAL A 75 -4.98 2.35 16.67
C VAL A 75 -4.85 3.37 17.79
N ASN A 76 -3.96 4.36 17.68
CA ASN A 76 -3.71 5.32 18.76
C ASN A 76 -4.79 6.41 18.80
N ASN A 77 -5.24 6.85 17.63
CA ASN A 77 -6.26 7.88 17.45
C ASN A 77 -7.58 7.35 16.86
N ASN A 78 -7.63 6.05 16.55
CA ASN A 78 -8.77 5.37 15.93
C ASN A 78 -9.15 6.00 14.57
N GLU A 79 -8.15 6.43 13.80
CA GLU A 79 -8.35 6.97 12.45
C GLU A 79 -8.17 5.89 11.38
N GLU A 80 -9.11 5.83 10.45
CA GLU A 80 -9.04 4.93 9.30
C GLU A 80 -8.56 5.70 8.07
N ARG A 81 -7.40 5.30 7.54
CA ARG A 81 -6.84 5.91 6.34
C ARG A 81 -7.18 5.07 5.10
N PRO A 82 -7.98 5.58 4.15
CA PRO A 82 -8.28 4.84 2.93
C PRO A 82 -7.01 4.65 2.09
N LEU A 83 -6.88 3.47 1.49
CA LEU A 83 -5.77 3.07 0.66
C LEU A 83 -6.28 2.52 -0.67
N LYS A 84 -5.62 2.93 -1.76
CA LYS A 84 -5.72 2.21 -3.03
C LYS A 84 -4.96 0.88 -2.95
N PRO A 85 -5.31 -0.13 -3.78
CA PRO A 85 -4.61 -1.41 -3.78
C PRO A 85 -3.08 -1.29 -3.92
N ASP A 86 -2.60 -0.40 -4.78
CA ASP A 86 -1.19 -0.13 -5.06
C ASP A 86 -0.48 0.65 -3.93
N GLN A 87 -1.23 1.23 -3.00
CA GLN A 87 -0.71 1.99 -1.87
C GLN A 87 -0.53 1.15 -0.61
N VAL A 88 -1.03 -0.08 -0.56
CA VAL A 88 -0.97 -0.93 0.64
C VAL A 88 0.46 -1.15 1.10
N LEU A 89 1.36 -1.56 0.20
CA LEU A 89 2.75 -1.84 0.58
C LEU A 89 3.51 -0.57 0.96
N SER A 90 3.33 0.52 0.22
CA SER A 90 4.02 1.78 0.50
C SER A 90 3.55 2.40 1.81
N ALA A 91 2.25 2.31 2.15
CA ALA A 91 1.73 2.75 3.43
C ALA A 91 2.29 1.93 4.60
N LEU A 92 2.36 0.60 4.47
CA LEU A 92 2.95 -0.27 5.48
C LEU A 92 4.46 -0.02 5.64
N ALA A 93 5.19 0.14 4.54
CA ALA A 93 6.63 0.41 4.53
C ALA A 93 7.00 1.78 5.13
N ALA A 94 6.06 2.73 5.10
CA ALA A 94 6.23 4.06 5.69
C ALA A 94 6.08 4.09 7.22
N LEU A 95 5.59 3.00 7.83
CA LEU A 95 5.47 2.89 9.29
C LEU A 95 6.86 2.78 9.95
N PRO A 96 7.04 3.33 11.16
CA PRO A 96 8.27 3.18 11.91
C PRO A 96 8.51 1.71 12.31
N ASP A 97 9.76 1.33 12.59
CA ASP A 97 10.09 -0.04 13.02
C ASP A 97 9.36 -0.46 14.30
N SER A 98 9.05 0.50 15.18
CA SER A 98 8.25 0.27 16.39
C SER A 98 6.83 -0.20 16.12
N ALA A 99 6.31 -0.03 14.90
CA ALA A 99 5.01 -0.57 14.50
C ALA A 99 5.04 -2.09 14.23
N TRP A 100 6.21 -2.74 14.26
CA TRP A 100 6.36 -4.16 13.91
C TRP A 100 6.92 -5.05 15.05
N PRO A 101 6.40 -4.95 16.29
CA PRO A 101 6.91 -5.75 17.41
C PRO A 101 6.83 -7.27 17.18
N TYR A 102 5.94 -7.73 16.31
CA TYR A 102 5.73 -9.15 15.97
C TYR A 102 6.43 -9.60 14.68
N GLY A 103 7.26 -8.74 14.07
CA GLY A 103 7.83 -8.96 12.74
C GLY A 103 6.81 -8.71 11.63
N ARG A 104 7.09 -9.13 10.39
CA ARG A 104 6.25 -8.90 9.19
C ARG A 104 4.93 -9.68 9.22
N VAL A 105 3.99 -9.21 10.02
CA VAL A 105 2.60 -9.69 10.04
C VAL A 105 1.66 -8.51 10.23
N VAL A 106 0.50 -8.55 9.58
CA VAL A 106 -0.55 -7.55 9.78
C VAL A 106 -1.85 -8.23 10.18
N ALA A 107 -2.63 -7.55 11.03
CA ALA A 107 -4.01 -7.95 11.27
C ALA A 107 -4.87 -7.48 10.11
N VAL A 108 -5.83 -8.31 9.69
CA VAL A 108 -6.83 -7.93 8.70
C VAL A 108 -8.21 -8.29 9.23
N GLN A 109 -9.07 -7.29 9.37
CA GLN A 109 -10.49 -7.47 9.66
C GLN A 109 -11.30 -7.23 8.40
N GLU A 110 -12.14 -8.19 8.07
CA GLU A 110 -13.19 -7.97 7.08
C GLU A 110 -14.35 -7.23 7.75
N ILE A 111 -14.78 -6.12 7.16
CA ILE A 111 -15.93 -5.34 7.59
C ILE A 111 -17.02 -5.59 6.55
N VAL A 112 -18.06 -6.31 6.96
CA VAL A 112 -19.18 -6.61 6.09
C VAL A 112 -20.05 -5.34 6.00
N GLY A 113 -20.10 -4.73 4.82
CA GLY A 113 -21.01 -3.64 4.54
C GLY A 113 -22.30 -4.19 3.95
N GLY A 114 -23.41 -4.10 4.69
CA GLY A 114 -24.71 -4.58 4.21
C GLY A 114 -24.79 -6.09 3.96
N ASN A 115 -25.97 -6.55 3.51
CA ASN A 115 -26.23 -7.97 3.19
C ASN A 115 -26.43 -8.18 1.67
N SER A 116 -25.76 -7.40 0.82
CA SER A 116 -25.92 -7.51 -0.63
C SER A 116 -24.92 -8.49 -1.24
N ASP A 117 -25.35 -9.22 -2.29
CA ASP A 117 -24.46 -10.11 -3.03
C ASP A 117 -23.28 -9.36 -3.67
N ALA A 118 -23.52 -8.10 -4.09
CA ALA A 118 -22.49 -7.25 -4.68
C ALA A 118 -21.39 -6.91 -3.67
N ASP A 119 -21.75 -6.66 -2.41
CA ASP A 119 -20.80 -6.39 -1.34
C ASP A 119 -19.96 -7.64 -1.03
N HIS A 120 -20.58 -8.81 -0.97
CA HIS A 120 -19.89 -10.08 -0.76
C HIS A 120 -18.90 -10.40 -1.90
N ILE A 121 -19.29 -10.14 -3.16
CA ILE A 121 -18.41 -10.32 -4.32
C ILE A 121 -17.22 -9.35 -4.24
N SER A 122 -17.48 -8.08 -3.91
CA SER A 122 -16.44 -7.05 -3.81
C SER A 122 -15.48 -7.35 -2.68
N LEU A 123 -15.98 -7.78 -1.52
CA LEU A 123 -15.15 -8.17 -0.38
C LEU A 123 -14.26 -9.36 -0.72
N ARG A 124 -14.79 -10.41 -1.37
CA ARG A 124 -13.99 -11.56 -1.84
C ARG A 124 -12.89 -11.15 -2.80
N LYS A 125 -13.20 -10.24 -3.74
CA LYS A 125 -12.20 -9.70 -4.69
C LYS A 125 -11.11 -8.93 -3.95
N ASN A 126 -11.48 -8.01 -3.06
CA ASN A 126 -10.54 -7.21 -2.30
C ASN A 126 -9.66 -8.13 -1.43
N ARG A 127 -10.22 -9.18 -0.84
CA ARG A 127 -9.50 -10.19 -0.07
C ARG A 127 -8.41 -10.86 -0.88
N ALA A 128 -8.73 -11.30 -2.10
CA ALA A 128 -7.78 -11.94 -3.00
C ALA A 128 -6.65 -11.00 -3.41
N ILE A 129 -6.98 -9.74 -3.72
CA ILE A 129 -5.99 -8.70 -4.05
C ILE A 129 -5.05 -8.49 -2.87
N LEU A 130 -5.59 -8.25 -1.67
CA LEU A 130 -4.78 -8.00 -0.48
C LEU A 130 -3.87 -9.19 -0.14
N ALA A 131 -4.39 -10.41 -0.21
CA ALA A 131 -3.61 -11.62 0.03
C ALA A 131 -2.45 -11.78 -0.97
N GLY A 132 -2.68 -11.49 -2.26
CA GLY A 132 -1.63 -11.50 -3.28
C GLY A 132 -0.57 -10.43 -3.04
N THR A 133 -1.00 -9.19 -2.79
CA THR A 133 -0.12 -8.05 -2.53
C THR A 133 0.78 -8.28 -1.31
N LEU A 134 0.22 -8.68 -0.17
CA LEU A 134 0.99 -8.93 1.06
C LEU A 134 1.86 -10.19 0.95
N GLY A 135 1.35 -11.24 0.32
CA GLY A 135 2.09 -12.48 0.09
C GLY A 135 3.33 -12.30 -0.80
N GLY A 136 3.22 -11.45 -1.83
CA GLY A 136 4.36 -11.05 -2.68
C GLY A 136 5.49 -10.42 -1.87
N ALA A 137 5.14 -9.51 -0.95
CA ALA A 137 6.06 -8.83 -0.04
C ALA A 137 6.49 -9.65 1.19
N LYS A 138 6.11 -10.94 1.28
CA LYS A 138 6.38 -11.82 2.44
C LYS A 138 5.90 -11.23 3.77
N VAL A 139 4.76 -10.55 3.74
CA VAL A 139 4.02 -10.09 4.92
C VAL A 139 2.91 -11.09 5.22
N LEU A 140 2.92 -11.66 6.43
CA LEU A 140 1.88 -12.61 6.84
C LEU A 140 0.58 -11.87 7.21
N ILE A 141 -0.55 -12.58 7.05
CA ILE A 141 -1.87 -12.08 7.42
C ILE A 141 -2.37 -12.86 8.63
N SER A 142 -2.74 -12.13 9.69
CA SER A 142 -3.56 -12.63 10.78
C SER A 142 -5.00 -12.18 10.55
N TRP A 143 -5.85 -13.10 10.10
CA TRP A 143 -7.26 -12.80 9.89
C TRP A 143 -7.97 -12.68 11.22
N VAL A 144 -8.63 -11.55 11.42
CA VAL A 144 -9.44 -11.30 12.61
C VAL A 144 -10.83 -11.87 12.37
N PRO A 145 -11.34 -12.75 13.24
CA PRO A 145 -12.68 -13.29 13.11
C PRO A 145 -13.73 -12.16 13.12
N THR A 146 -14.63 -12.17 12.15
CA THR A 146 -15.89 -11.42 12.24
C THR A 146 -16.78 -12.10 13.30
N SER A 147 -17.24 -11.35 14.29
CA SER A 147 -18.23 -11.85 15.27
C SER A 147 -19.64 -11.89 14.68
#